data_AF-A0A7C5AZX2-F1
#
_entry.id   AF-A0A7C5AZX2-F1
#
_cell.length_a   1.000
_cell.length_b   1.000
_cell.length_c   1.000
_cell.angle_alpha   90.00
_cell.angle_beta   90.00
_cell.angle_gamma   90.00
#
_symmetry.space_group_name_H-M   'P 1'
#
loop_
_entity.id
_entity.type
_entity.pdbx_description
1 polymer ?
#
loop_
_entity_poly.entity_id
_entity_poly.type
_entity_poly.pdbx_seq_one_letter_code
_entity_poly.pdbx_strand_id
1 'polypeptide(L)'
;MPSRYDIIIIGTGPGGGTLAYKLAPSGKKILLLERGGYLPREKDNWNSKTVFIENRYKAKETWKDKNGNTFHPGIHYNVGGNSKVYGAALLRMRAQDFGEIKHYGGISPEWPISYDDLEPYYTQAEHLYYVHGNRGEDPTEPKASAPYRYPAL
;
A
#
# COMPACT_ATOMS: atom_id res chain seq x y z
N MET A 1 -8.70 -27.80 -13.84
CA MET A 1 -8.09 -26.86 -12.87
C MET A 1 -7.05 -27.61 -12.04
N PRO A 2 -5.94 -26.98 -11.60
CA PRO A 2 -5.03 -27.65 -10.67
C PRO A 2 -5.79 -28.01 -9.39
N SER A 3 -5.62 -29.24 -8.91
CA SER A 3 -6.30 -29.75 -7.70
C SER A 3 -5.67 -29.24 -6.39
N ARG A 4 -4.55 -28.51 -6.47
CA ARG A 4 -3.81 -28.00 -5.31
C ARG A 4 -2.99 -26.76 -5.66
N TYR A 5 -3.01 -25.77 -4.77
CA TYR A 5 -2.15 -24.59 -4.79
C TYR A 5 -1.14 -24.66 -3.64
N ASP A 6 0.06 -24.13 -3.85
CA ASP A 6 1.09 -24.04 -2.81
C ASP A 6 0.86 -22.82 -1.91
N ILE A 7 0.35 -21.73 -2.50
CA ILE A 7 0.15 -20.44 -1.84
C ILE A 7 -1.19 -19.86 -2.31
N ILE A 8 -1.96 -19.32 -1.38
CA ILE A 8 -3.19 -18.57 -1.66
C ILE A 8 -3.01 -17.16 -1.12
N ILE A 9 -3.13 -16.15 -1.97
CA ILE A 9 -3.07 -14.73 -1.61
C ILE A 9 -4.49 -14.18 -1.73
N ILE A 10 -5.03 -13.69 -0.61
CA ILE A 10 -6.36 -13.11 -0.53
C ILE A 10 -6.22 -11.57 -0.58
N GLY A 11 -6.69 -10.98 -1.67
CA GLY A 11 -6.57 -9.58 -2.01
C GLY A 11 -5.40 -9.31 -2.95
N THR A 12 -5.66 -8.58 -4.03
CA THR A 12 -4.66 -8.20 -5.05
C THR A 12 -4.25 -6.73 -4.94
N GLY A 13 -4.43 -6.14 -3.76
CA GLY A 13 -3.96 -4.79 -3.43
C GLY A 13 -2.43 -4.67 -3.36
N PRO A 14 -1.90 -3.54 -2.89
CA PRO A 14 -0.45 -3.29 -2.81
C PRO A 14 0.34 -4.42 -2.12
N GLY A 15 -0.13 -4.90 -0.96
CA GLY A 15 0.53 -5.99 -0.24
C GLY A 15 0.50 -7.32 -1.00
N GLY A 16 -0.69 -7.77 -1.41
CA GLY A 16 -0.86 -9.04 -2.11
C GLY A 16 -0.20 -9.06 -3.50
N GLY A 17 -0.27 -7.95 -4.24
CA GLY A 17 0.40 -7.77 -5.51
C GLY A 17 1.93 -7.78 -5.39
N THR A 18 2.49 -7.08 -4.38
CA THR A 18 3.95 -7.11 -4.11
C THR A 18 4.41 -8.52 -3.76
N LEU A 19 3.67 -9.19 -2.88
CA LEU A 19 3.99 -10.56 -2.47
C LEU A 19 3.93 -11.51 -3.66
N ALA A 20 2.88 -11.42 -4.48
CA ALA A 20 2.73 -12.19 -5.71
C ALA A 20 3.89 -11.92 -6.67
N TYR A 21 4.29 -10.67 -6.87
CA TYR A 21 5.45 -10.30 -7.70
C TYR A 21 6.74 -10.96 -7.21
N LYS A 22 7.01 -10.91 -5.90
CA LYS A 22 8.21 -11.51 -5.31
C LYS A 22 8.23 -13.04 -5.39
N LEU A 23 7.06 -13.67 -5.28
CA LEU A 23 6.91 -15.13 -5.30
C LEU A 23 6.70 -15.71 -6.69
N ALA A 24 6.30 -14.92 -7.69
CA ALA A 24 6.10 -15.38 -9.07
C ALA A 24 7.26 -16.22 -9.64
N PRO A 25 8.55 -15.87 -9.46
CA PRO A 25 9.66 -16.67 -9.99
C PRO A 25 9.95 -17.95 -9.20
N SER A 26 9.24 -18.24 -8.10
CA SER A 26 9.52 -19.41 -7.24
C SER A 26 9.12 -20.76 -7.83
N GLY A 27 8.40 -20.77 -8.96
CA GLY A 27 7.82 -21.99 -9.55
C GLY A 27 6.64 -22.58 -8.77
N LYS A 28 6.18 -21.93 -7.69
CA LYS A 28 5.01 -22.34 -6.91
C LYS A 28 3.70 -22.05 -7.66
N LYS A 29 2.68 -22.88 -7.42
CA LYS A 29 1.31 -22.64 -7.87
C LYS A 29 0.63 -21.67 -6.92
N ILE A 30 0.50 -20.41 -7.34
CA ILE A 30 -0.04 -19.33 -6.53
C ILE A 30 -1.46 -19.00 -7.01
N LEU A 31 -2.45 -19.10 -6.12
CA LEU A 31 -3.81 -18.62 -6.36
C LEU A 31 -3.96 -17.20 -5.81
N LEU A 32 -4.45 -16.28 -6.65
CA LEU A 32 -4.85 -14.94 -6.23
C LEU A 32 -6.38 -14.88 -6.16
N LEU A 33 -6.92 -14.43 -5.03
CA LEU A 33 -8.35 -14.20 -4.85
C LEU A 33 -8.59 -12.70 -4.68
N GLU A 34 -9.41 -12.11 -5.54
CA GLU A 34 -9.82 -10.71 -5.43
C GLU A 34 -11.35 -10.66 -5.33
N ARG A 35 -11.86 -9.82 -4.42
CA ARG A 35 -13.31 -9.68 -4.21
C ARG A 35 -13.97 -8.99 -5.40
N GLY A 36 -13.26 -8.07 -6.05
CA GLY A 36 -13.74 -7.30 -7.18
C GLY A 36 -13.18 -7.71 -8.54
N GLY A 37 -13.58 -6.95 -9.57
CA GLY A 37 -13.09 -7.09 -10.94
C GLY A 37 -11.97 -6.11 -11.28
N TYR A 38 -11.59 -6.06 -12.54
CA TYR A 38 -10.71 -5.01 -13.03
C TYR A 38 -11.43 -3.66 -13.02
N LEU A 39 -10.73 -2.59 -12.61
CA LEU A 39 -11.24 -1.23 -12.77
C LEU A 39 -11.39 -0.93 -14.27
N PRO A 40 -12.58 -0.47 -14.74
CA PRO A 40 -12.76 -0.08 -16.14
C PRO A 40 -11.79 1.04 -16.51
N ARG A 41 -11.19 0.93 -17.70
CA ARG A 41 -10.32 1.98 -18.27
C ARG A 41 -11.19 2.96 -19.02
N GLU A 42 -11.47 4.10 -18.41
CA GLU A 42 -12.38 5.12 -18.94
C GLU A 42 -11.93 6.53 -18.56
N LYS A 43 -12.38 7.56 -19.29
CA LYS A 43 -11.96 8.95 -19.06
C LYS A 43 -12.22 9.41 -17.63
N ASP A 44 -13.29 8.91 -17.01
CA ASP A 44 -13.67 9.22 -15.64
C ASP A 44 -12.62 8.78 -14.61
N ASN A 45 -11.67 7.88 -14.95
CA ASN A 45 -10.57 7.55 -14.04
C ASN A 45 -9.64 8.76 -13.78
N TRP A 46 -9.64 9.77 -14.66
CA TRP A 46 -8.80 10.97 -14.57
C TRP A 46 -9.57 12.20 -14.04
N ASN A 47 -10.86 12.07 -13.72
CA ASN A 47 -11.65 13.17 -13.20
C ASN A 47 -11.69 13.11 -11.66
N SER A 48 -11.04 14.08 -10.99
CA SER A 48 -10.94 14.11 -9.52
C SER A 48 -12.29 14.25 -8.83
N LYS A 49 -13.24 15.00 -9.41
CA LYS A 49 -14.62 15.08 -8.89
C LYS A 49 -15.29 13.72 -8.97
N THR A 50 -15.21 13.04 -10.10
CA THR A 50 -15.86 11.73 -10.27
C THR A 50 -15.25 10.65 -9.38
N VAL A 51 -13.92 10.65 -9.23
CA VAL A 51 -13.21 9.67 -8.38
C VAL A 51 -13.46 9.95 -6.90
N PHE A 52 -13.24 11.18 -6.43
CA PHE A 52 -13.13 11.48 -5.00
C PHE A 52 -14.37 12.14 -4.39
N ILE A 53 -15.19 12.83 -5.18
CA ILE A 53 -16.42 13.49 -4.70
C ILE A 53 -17.63 12.60 -4.96
N GLU A 54 -17.79 12.15 -6.20
CA GLU A 54 -18.90 11.28 -6.61
C GLU A 54 -18.64 9.80 -6.23
N ASN A 55 -17.42 9.47 -5.80
CA ASN A 55 -17.03 8.16 -5.28
C ASN A 55 -17.34 7.00 -6.24
N ARG A 56 -17.28 7.24 -7.56
CA ARG A 56 -17.73 6.28 -8.60
C ARG A 56 -17.17 4.87 -8.45
N TYR A 57 -15.90 4.77 -8.07
CA TYR A 57 -15.16 3.51 -7.99
C TYR A 57 -15.05 2.93 -6.58
N LYS A 58 -15.50 3.68 -5.57
CA LYS A 58 -15.46 3.26 -4.18
C LYS A 58 -16.41 2.10 -3.95
N ALA A 59 -16.03 1.16 -3.09
CA ALA A 59 -16.95 0.10 -2.69
C ALA A 59 -18.20 0.70 -2.04
N LYS A 60 -19.37 0.16 -2.40
CA LYS A 60 -20.67 0.65 -1.89
C LYS A 60 -20.99 0.19 -0.46
N GLU A 61 -20.15 -0.67 0.12
CA GLU A 61 -20.42 -1.19 1.45
C GLU A 61 -20.24 -0.14 2.54
N THR A 62 -20.78 -0.46 3.70
CA THR A 62 -20.75 0.39 4.88
C THR A 62 -20.26 -0.38 6.09
N TRP A 63 -19.46 0.27 6.93
CA TRP A 63 -19.00 -0.27 8.21
C TRP A 63 -19.66 0.49 9.37
N LYS A 64 -19.56 -0.07 10.57
CA LYS A 64 -20.08 0.55 11.80
C LYS A 64 -18.94 0.99 12.71
N ASP A 65 -19.05 2.18 13.28
CA ASP A 65 -18.14 2.63 14.34
C ASP A 65 -18.51 1.97 15.69
N LYS A 66 -17.73 2.27 16.74
CA LYS A 66 -17.96 1.75 18.10
C LYS A 66 -19.31 2.16 18.72
N ASN A 67 -19.95 3.19 18.19
CA ASN A 67 -21.25 3.71 18.63
C ASN A 67 -22.40 3.16 17.75
N GLY A 68 -22.11 2.33 16.74
CA GLY A 68 -23.08 1.77 15.81
C GLY A 68 -23.43 2.69 14.63
N ASN A 69 -22.79 3.86 14.49
CA ASN A 69 -23.03 4.75 13.36
C ASN A 69 -22.44 4.14 12.10
N THR A 70 -23.14 4.32 10.98
CA THR A 70 -22.75 3.77 9.68
C THR A 70 -21.85 4.75 8.93
N PHE A 71 -20.75 4.27 8.35
CA PHE A 71 -19.87 5.07 7.50
C PHE A 71 -19.39 4.27 6.27
N HIS A 72 -18.97 4.98 5.22
CA HIS A 72 -18.41 4.38 4.01
C HIS A 72 -16.87 4.36 4.07
N PRO A 73 -16.23 3.19 4.25
CA PRO A 73 -14.78 3.09 4.30
C PRO A 73 -14.15 3.42 2.94
N GLY A 74 -12.98 4.04 2.95
CA GLY A 74 -12.20 4.40 1.75
C GLY A 74 -11.55 3.21 1.06
N ILE A 75 -12.34 2.24 0.58
CA ILE A 75 -11.85 0.98 0.00
C ILE A 75 -12.33 0.78 -1.44
N HIS A 76 -11.52 0.07 -2.21
CA HIS A 76 -11.76 -0.26 -3.62
C HIS A 76 -11.61 -1.76 -3.82
N TYR A 77 -12.68 -2.41 -4.26
CA TYR A 77 -12.68 -3.83 -4.64
C TYR A 77 -12.36 -3.93 -6.12
N ASN A 78 -11.06 -3.87 -6.42
CA ASN A 78 -10.55 -4.02 -7.77
C ASN A 78 -9.26 -4.82 -7.77
N VAL A 79 -8.92 -5.41 -8.92
CA VAL A 79 -7.56 -5.91 -9.13
C VAL A 79 -6.56 -4.76 -8.99
N GLY A 80 -5.68 -4.81 -7.99
CA GLY A 80 -4.81 -3.70 -7.56
C GLY A 80 -5.29 -2.95 -6.30
N GLY A 81 -6.51 -3.15 -5.85
CA GLY A 81 -7.07 -2.55 -4.64
C GLY A 81 -6.96 -1.01 -4.62
N ASN A 82 -6.65 -0.45 -3.45
CA ASN A 82 -6.58 0.99 -3.24
C ASN A 82 -5.49 1.70 -4.06
N SER A 83 -4.44 1.03 -4.53
CA SER A 83 -3.44 1.69 -5.39
C SER A 83 -3.97 2.04 -6.78
N LYS A 84 -5.19 1.61 -7.14
CA LYS A 84 -5.84 2.09 -8.37
C LYS A 84 -6.28 3.55 -8.32
N VAL A 85 -6.49 4.12 -7.13
CA VAL A 85 -6.99 5.49 -6.97
C VAL A 85 -6.35 6.24 -5.81
N TYR A 86 -5.10 5.89 -5.47
CA TYR A 86 -4.32 6.60 -4.45
C TYR A 86 -3.58 7.83 -5.00
N GLY A 87 -3.08 8.68 -4.10
CA GLY A 87 -2.28 9.86 -4.47
C GLY A 87 -0.82 9.58 -4.81
N ALA A 88 -0.37 8.32 -4.83
CA ALA A 88 1.01 7.93 -5.14
C ALA A 88 2.12 8.54 -4.26
N ALA A 89 1.78 9.06 -3.08
CA ALA A 89 2.76 9.44 -2.07
C ALA A 89 3.30 8.17 -1.36
N LEU A 90 4.55 7.82 -1.65
CA LEU A 90 5.22 6.62 -1.14
C LEU A 90 6.36 7.03 -0.21
N LEU A 91 6.03 7.29 1.05
CA LEU A 91 6.96 7.77 2.07
C LEU A 91 7.49 6.62 2.94
N ARG A 92 8.73 6.74 3.41
CA ARG A 92 9.25 5.90 4.50
C ARG A 92 8.70 6.37 5.83
N MET A 93 8.52 5.46 6.78
CA MET A 93 8.41 5.83 8.19
C MET A 93 9.76 6.35 8.70
N ARG A 94 9.75 7.21 9.72
CA ARG A 94 10.95 7.71 10.40
C ARG A 94 11.53 6.63 11.31
N ALA A 95 12.81 6.73 11.63
CA ALA A 95 13.44 5.79 12.57
C ALA A 95 12.77 5.81 13.95
N GLN A 96 12.37 6.99 14.41
CA GLN A 96 11.69 7.18 15.69
C GLN A 96 10.28 6.58 15.71
N ASP A 97 9.64 6.40 14.55
CA ASP A 97 8.28 5.85 14.48
C ASP A 97 8.22 4.36 14.87
N PHE A 98 9.37 3.68 14.90
CA PHE A 98 9.51 2.30 15.36
C PHE A 98 9.70 2.18 16.87
N GLY A 99 10.07 3.27 17.54
CA GLY A 99 10.22 3.30 19.00
C GLY A 99 8.91 3.53 19.73
N GLU A 100 8.97 3.62 21.06
CA GLU A 100 7.82 4.05 21.85
C GLU A 100 7.43 5.50 21.51
N ILE A 101 6.16 5.73 21.18
CA ILE A 101 5.62 7.06 20.90
C ILE A 101 4.63 7.44 21.99
N LYS A 102 4.93 8.51 22.72
CA LYS A 102 4.00 9.14 23.67
C LYS A 102 3.19 10.21 22.96
N HIS A 103 1.87 10.04 22.96
CA HIS A 103 0.95 11.03 22.42
C HIS A 103 -0.17 11.33 23.43
N TYR A 104 -0.98 12.35 23.15
CA TYR A 104 -2.05 12.78 24.07
C TYR A 104 -3.01 11.67 24.50
N GLY A 105 -3.22 10.67 23.63
CA GLY A 105 -4.13 9.54 23.86
C GLY A 105 -3.51 8.32 24.55
N GLY A 106 -2.21 8.35 24.85
CA GLY A 106 -1.51 7.24 25.49
C GLY A 106 -0.13 6.95 24.90
N ILE A 107 0.32 5.72 25.10
CA ILE A 107 1.62 5.21 24.67
C ILE A 107 1.37 4.20 23.54
N SER A 108 1.95 4.46 22.37
CA SER A 108 2.14 3.42 21.35
C SER A 108 3.44 2.70 21.69
N PRO A 109 3.41 1.40 22.03
CA PRO A 109 4.63 0.66 22.34
C PRO A 109 5.55 0.59 21.12
N GLU A 110 6.82 0.34 21.40
CA GLU A 110 7.82 0.09 20.36
C GLU A 110 7.45 -1.13 19.50
N TRP A 111 7.91 -1.11 18.25
CA TRP A 111 7.74 -2.21 17.32
C TRP A 111 8.79 -3.30 17.63
N PRO A 112 8.47 -4.58 17.39
CA PRO A 112 9.44 -5.67 17.56
C PRO A 112 10.53 -5.71 16.47
N ILE A 113 10.52 -4.71 15.57
CA ILE A 113 11.49 -4.52 14.48
C ILE A 113 11.83 -3.04 14.43
N SER A 114 13.05 -2.73 14.01
CA SER A 114 13.55 -1.37 13.85
C SER A 114 13.41 -0.88 12.41
N TYR A 115 13.65 0.42 12.22
CA TYR A 115 13.83 0.97 10.88
C TYR A 115 14.95 0.27 10.11
N ASP A 116 16.04 -0.08 10.79
CA ASP A 116 17.21 -0.70 10.16
C ASP A 116 16.89 -2.08 9.59
N ASP A 117 15.96 -2.81 10.22
CA ASP A 117 15.46 -4.09 9.71
C ASP A 117 14.65 -3.90 8.42
N LEU A 118 13.91 -2.79 8.30
CA LEU A 118 13.07 -2.49 7.14
C LEU A 118 13.77 -1.68 6.05
N GLU A 119 14.87 -0.98 6.34
CA GLU A 119 15.57 -0.11 5.41
C GLU A 119 15.87 -0.81 4.07
N PRO A 120 16.42 -2.04 4.03
CA PRO A 120 16.71 -2.71 2.76
C PRO A 120 15.44 -3.03 1.95
N TYR A 121 14.30 -3.20 2.62
CA TYR A 121 13.01 -3.46 1.99
C TYR A 121 12.33 -2.18 1.52
N TYR A 122 12.49 -1.06 2.24
CA TYR A 122 12.10 0.26 1.74
C TYR A 122 12.85 0.60 0.44
N THR A 123 14.16 0.40 0.42
CA THR A 123 14.98 0.62 -0.78
C THR A 123 14.51 -0.27 -1.94
N GLN A 124 14.24 -1.55 -1.70
CA GLN A 124 13.68 -2.45 -2.72
C GLN A 124 12.30 -2.00 -3.20
N ALA A 125 11.42 -1.56 -2.29
CA ALA A 125 10.09 -1.09 -2.63
C ALA A 125 10.13 0.17 -3.47
N GLU A 126 10.96 1.15 -3.11
CA GLU A 126 11.15 2.37 -3.90
C GLU A 126 11.60 2.06 -5.34
N HIS A 127 12.52 1.11 -5.50
CA HIS A 127 12.99 0.68 -6.81
C HIS A 127 11.92 -0.09 -7.59
N LEU A 128 11.16 -0.96 -6.92
CA LEU A 128 10.07 -1.73 -7.52
C LEU A 128 8.92 -0.83 -7.98
N TYR A 129 8.60 0.18 -7.18
CA TYR A 129 7.49 1.10 -7.41
C TYR A 129 7.88 2.36 -8.17
N TYR A 130 9.12 2.43 -8.67
CA TYR A 130 9.60 3.55 -9.48
C TYR A 130 9.46 4.88 -8.74
N VAL A 131 9.79 4.92 -7.45
CA VAL A 131 9.66 6.13 -6.63
C VAL A 131 10.68 7.17 -7.10
N HIS A 132 10.18 8.39 -7.30
CA HIS A 132 10.94 9.58 -7.66
C HIS A 132 11.24 10.41 -6.41
N GLY A 133 12.46 10.92 -6.30
CA GLY A 133 12.82 11.84 -5.22
C GLY A 133 14.31 12.15 -5.16
N ASN A 134 14.66 13.09 -4.30
CA ASN A 134 16.05 13.43 -3.97
C ASN A 134 16.31 13.09 -2.50
N ARG A 135 17.49 12.53 -2.21
CA ARG A 135 17.97 12.35 -0.83
C ARG A 135 18.60 13.64 -0.33
N GLY A 136 18.50 13.89 0.96
CA GLY A 136 19.06 15.04 1.68
C GLY A 136 18.21 16.31 1.65
N GLU A 137 17.04 16.30 0.99
CA GLU A 137 16.15 17.48 0.97
C GLU A 137 15.35 17.61 2.27
N ASP A 138 15.03 16.48 2.90
CA ASP A 138 14.34 16.44 4.17
C ASP A 138 15.35 16.18 5.29
N PRO A 139 15.62 17.16 6.18
CA PRO A 139 16.60 17.00 7.26
C PRO A 139 16.20 15.92 8.28
N THR A 140 14.96 15.43 8.22
CA THR A 140 14.43 14.36 9.07
C THR A 140 14.33 13.02 8.34
N GLU A 141 14.80 12.92 7.09
CA GLU A 141 14.75 11.64 6.36
C GLU A 141 15.60 10.57 7.05
N PRO A 142 15.07 9.34 7.16
CA PRO A 142 15.84 8.26 7.72
C PRO A 142 16.91 7.80 6.70
N LYS A 143 17.96 7.14 7.20
CA LYS A 143 19.07 6.66 6.36
C LYS A 143 18.58 5.76 5.23
N ALA A 144 19.20 5.86 4.06
CA ALA A 144 18.95 4.96 2.94
C ALA A 144 20.25 4.33 2.45
N SER A 145 20.25 3.02 2.22
CA SER A 145 21.41 2.27 1.68
C SER A 145 21.65 2.53 0.20
N ALA A 146 20.66 3.05 -0.52
CA ALA A 146 20.77 3.40 -1.94
C ALA A 146 19.98 4.67 -2.29
N PRO A 147 20.38 5.38 -3.36
CA PRO A 147 19.60 6.50 -3.88
C PRO A 147 18.27 6.02 -4.49
N TYR A 148 17.34 6.96 -4.68
CA TYR A 148 16.23 6.74 -5.62
C TYR A 148 16.79 6.45 -7.02
N ARG A 149 16.12 5.59 -7.79
CA ARG A 149 16.52 5.31 -9.18
C ARG A 149 16.09 6.42 -10.15
N TYR A 150 15.10 7.20 -9.74
CA TYR A 150 14.48 8.22 -10.56
C TYR A 150 14.58 9.58 -9.86
N PRO A 151 14.96 10.64 -10.59
CA PRO A 151 15.04 11.99 -10.02
C PRO A 151 13.66 12.50 -9.63
N ALA A 152 13.59 13.52 -8.77
CA ALA A 152 12.35 14.24 -8.49
C ALA A 152 11.66 14.73 -9.78
N LEU A 153 10.32 14.77 -9.77
CA LEU A 153 9.45 15.16 -10.91
C LEU A 153 9.28 16.67 -11.02
#